data_AF-A0A840TL17-F1
#
_entry.id   AF-A0A840TL17-F1
#
_cell.length_a   1.000
_cell.length_b   1.000
_cell.length_c   1.000
_cell.angle_alpha   90.00
_cell.angle_beta   90.00
_cell.angle_gamma   90.00
#
_symmetry.space_group_name_H-M   'P 1'
#
loop_
_entity.id
_entity.type
_entity.pdbx_description
1 polymer ?
#
loop_
_entity_poly.entity_id
_entity_poly.type
_entity_poly.pdbx_seq_one_letter_code
_entity_poly.pdbx_strand_id
1 'polypeptide(L)'
;MNNSIKLNEAFDEIYNYTHMWNWGPDWEVLRKVYLTFPNSYSVLTPFAYSYLEELIRSTTSEYGRELINTDGTLKKFRRVGTKLIDLAIEENKDSKPKYVAILPEIKSYFIQSEPTNIGDNRHSVAHGYMHPRFWDQESFEKLIFDIAKLSKYAGF
;
A
#
# COMPACT_ATOMS: atom_id res chain seq x y z
N MET A 1 11.32 -20.35 -11.72
CA MET A 1 10.96 -19.05 -12.34
C MET A 1 11.88 -17.98 -11.80
N ASN A 2 12.45 -17.15 -12.68
CA ASN A 2 13.39 -16.09 -12.32
C ASN A 2 12.67 -14.97 -11.53
N ASN A 3 13.28 -14.42 -10.48
CA ASN A 3 12.64 -13.41 -9.59
C ASN A 3 12.20 -12.15 -10.37
N SER A 4 13.00 -11.77 -11.37
CA SER A 4 12.71 -10.64 -12.27
C SER A 4 11.43 -10.84 -13.11
N ILE A 5 11.09 -12.10 -13.47
CA ILE A 5 9.85 -12.39 -14.23
C ILE A 5 8.64 -12.15 -13.32
N LYS A 6 8.69 -12.70 -12.09
CA LYS A 6 7.62 -12.52 -11.10
C LYS A 6 7.39 -11.04 -10.76
N LEU A 7 8.48 -10.27 -10.64
CA LEU A 7 8.36 -8.85 -10.32
C LEU A 7 7.72 -8.04 -11.46
N ASN A 8 8.06 -8.35 -12.72
CA ASN A 8 7.38 -7.73 -13.87
C ASN A 8 5.90 -8.07 -13.89
N GLU A 9 5.54 -9.34 -13.65
CA GLU A 9 4.14 -9.77 -13.53
C GLU A 9 3.41 -9.03 -12.40
N ALA A 10 4.09 -8.79 -11.27
CA ALA A 10 3.52 -8.01 -10.17
C ALA A 10 3.28 -6.55 -10.57
N PHE A 11 4.22 -5.91 -11.27
CA PHE A 11 4.01 -4.55 -11.79
C PHE A 11 2.87 -4.49 -12.81
N ASP A 12 2.75 -5.50 -13.69
CA ASP A 12 1.67 -5.58 -14.66
C ASP A 12 0.32 -5.72 -13.95
N GLU A 13 0.22 -6.59 -12.92
CA GLU A 13 -0.98 -6.73 -12.09
C GLU A 13 -1.38 -5.41 -11.44
N ILE A 14 -0.42 -4.69 -10.83
CA ILE A 14 -0.70 -3.38 -10.21
C ILE A 14 -1.23 -2.39 -11.25
N TYR A 15 -0.55 -2.29 -12.40
CA TYR A 15 -0.92 -1.35 -13.46
C TYR A 15 -2.32 -1.65 -14.02
N ASN A 16 -2.68 -2.92 -14.18
CA ASN A 16 -3.97 -3.34 -14.75
C ASN A 16 -5.17 -2.97 -13.89
N TYR A 17 -4.99 -2.84 -12.57
CA TYR A 17 -6.08 -2.50 -11.64
C TYR A 17 -5.96 -1.11 -11.01
N THR A 18 -4.90 -0.36 -11.32
CA THR A 18 -4.74 0.99 -10.80
C THR A 18 -5.64 1.99 -11.53
N HIS A 19 -6.01 3.09 -10.86
CA HIS A 19 -6.71 4.17 -11.54
C HIS A 19 -5.75 4.86 -12.52
N MET A 20 -5.97 4.67 -13.82
CA MET A 20 -5.02 5.09 -14.85
C MET A 20 -4.60 6.56 -14.66
N TRP A 21 -5.55 7.49 -14.56
CA TRP A 21 -5.24 8.92 -14.51
C TRP A 21 -4.59 9.40 -13.22
N ASN A 22 -4.74 8.64 -12.13
CA ASN A 22 -4.23 9.06 -10.82
C ASN A 22 -2.90 8.39 -10.50
N TRP A 23 -2.68 7.17 -10.98
CA TRP A 23 -1.61 6.29 -10.50
C TRP A 23 -0.86 5.54 -11.60
N GLY A 24 -1.47 5.30 -12.77
CA GLY A 24 -0.86 4.50 -13.85
C GLY A 24 0.50 5.04 -14.32
N PRO A 25 0.62 6.34 -14.66
CA PRO A 25 1.88 6.96 -15.04
C PRO A 25 2.96 6.83 -13.96
N ASP A 26 2.58 6.99 -12.69
CA ASP A 26 3.53 6.93 -11.58
C ASP A 26 4.07 5.51 -11.38
N TRP A 27 3.20 4.50 -11.52
CA TRP A 27 3.61 3.09 -11.50
C TRP A 27 4.55 2.72 -12.65
N GLU A 28 4.34 3.27 -13.86
CA GLU A 28 5.29 3.09 -14.95
C GLU A 28 6.64 3.73 -14.66
N VAL A 29 6.65 4.95 -14.09
CA VAL A 29 7.90 5.63 -13.72
C VAL A 29 8.64 4.83 -12.65
N LEU A 30 7.95 4.40 -11.60
CA LEU A 30 8.52 3.55 -10.55
C LEU A 30 9.13 2.28 -11.14
N ARG A 31 8.40 1.56 -11.99
CA ARG A 31 8.89 0.35 -12.67
C ARG A 31 10.16 0.63 -13.47
N LYS A 32 10.15 1.68 -14.30
CA LYS A 32 11.30 2.06 -15.14
C LYS A 32 12.53 2.39 -14.29
N VAL A 33 12.36 3.19 -13.23
CA VAL A 33 13.45 3.57 -12.32
C VAL A 33 14.01 2.33 -11.62
N TYR A 34 13.15 1.49 -11.05
CA TYR A 34 13.59 0.32 -10.31
C TYR A 34 14.32 -0.71 -11.17
N LEU A 35 13.78 -1.03 -12.36
CA LEU A 35 14.40 -1.99 -13.27
C LEU A 35 15.74 -1.47 -13.84
N THR A 36 15.90 -0.15 -13.96
CA THR A 36 17.16 0.46 -14.40
C THR A 36 18.17 0.55 -13.25
N PHE A 37 17.70 0.88 -12.04
CA PHE A 37 18.51 1.12 -10.86
C PHE A 37 17.94 0.35 -9.66
N PRO A 38 18.27 -0.94 -9.48
CA PRO A 38 17.68 -1.75 -8.40
C PRO A 38 17.94 -1.21 -6.98
N ASN A 39 19.03 -0.46 -6.77
CA ASN A 39 19.34 0.22 -5.52
C ASN A 39 18.45 1.45 -5.21
N SER A 40 17.56 1.82 -6.13
CA SER A 40 16.59 2.91 -5.95
C SER A 40 15.44 2.54 -5.00
N TYR A 41 15.33 1.29 -4.53
CA TYR A 41 14.25 0.83 -3.67
C TYR A 41 13.94 1.79 -2.52
N SER A 42 14.96 2.35 -1.86
CA SER A 42 14.77 3.21 -0.70
C SER A 42 14.08 4.55 -1.03
N VAL A 43 14.22 5.02 -2.27
CA VAL A 43 13.56 6.22 -2.79
C VAL A 43 12.13 5.92 -3.26
N LEU A 44 11.86 4.68 -3.69
CA LEU A 44 10.59 4.26 -4.26
C LEU A 44 9.61 3.69 -3.21
N THR A 45 10.12 3.12 -2.13
CA THR A 45 9.33 2.57 -1.02
C THR A 45 8.29 3.56 -0.45
N PRO A 46 8.60 4.86 -0.23
CA PRO A 46 7.61 5.80 0.30
C PRO A 46 6.39 5.94 -0.61
N PHE A 47 6.60 6.03 -1.93
CA PHE A 47 5.51 6.05 -2.90
C PHE A 47 4.68 4.77 -2.83
N ALA A 48 5.33 3.59 -2.80
CA ALA A 48 4.63 2.31 -2.76
C ALA A 48 3.73 2.20 -1.51
N TYR A 49 4.18 2.70 -0.35
CA TYR A 49 3.36 2.76 0.86
C TYR A 49 2.20 3.77 0.78
N SER A 50 2.41 4.94 0.16
CA SER A 50 1.32 5.89 -0.12
C SER A 50 0.24 5.27 -0.99
N TYR A 51 0.65 4.57 -2.05
CA TYR A 51 -0.28 3.85 -2.91
C TYR A 51 -1.00 2.73 -2.18
N LEU A 52 -0.30 1.90 -1.39
CA LEU A 52 -0.92 0.81 -0.62
C LEU A 52 -2.04 1.35 0.28
N GLU A 53 -1.81 2.47 0.96
CA GLU A 53 -2.83 3.08 1.80
C GLU A 53 -4.03 3.58 0.98
N GLU A 54 -3.81 4.21 -0.17
CA GLU A 54 -4.89 4.65 -1.03
C GLU A 54 -5.67 3.47 -1.64
N LEU A 55 -4.97 2.40 -2.04
CA LEU A 55 -5.57 1.16 -2.53
C LEU A 55 -6.52 0.57 -1.46
N ILE A 56 -6.08 0.46 -0.21
CA ILE A 56 -6.95 -0.01 0.88
C ILE A 56 -8.11 0.96 1.07
N ARG A 57 -7.84 2.27 1.10
CA ARG A 57 -8.87 3.30 1.31
C ARG A 57 -9.94 3.31 0.22
N SER A 58 -9.58 3.02 -1.03
CA SER A 58 -10.52 2.89 -2.16
C SER A 58 -11.62 1.86 -1.91
N THR A 59 -11.37 0.89 -1.03
CA THR A 59 -12.35 -0.14 -0.65
C THR A 59 -13.25 0.27 0.52
N THR A 60 -13.15 1.51 0.98
CA THR A 60 -13.84 1.99 2.19
C THR A 60 -14.74 3.19 1.89
N SER A 61 -15.67 3.45 2.81
CA SER A 61 -16.48 4.67 2.84
C SER A 61 -15.66 5.97 2.98
N GLU A 62 -14.36 5.88 3.29
CA GLU A 62 -13.46 7.03 3.42
C GLU A 62 -12.67 7.36 2.14
N TYR A 63 -13.01 6.75 1.01
CA TYR A 63 -12.49 7.15 -0.30
C TYR A 63 -13.15 8.45 -0.81
N GLY A 64 -12.41 9.25 -1.58
CA GLY A 64 -12.87 10.55 -2.10
C GLY A 64 -12.14 11.75 -1.50
N ARG A 65 -12.41 12.97 -2.00
CA ARG A 65 -11.76 14.22 -1.54
C ARG A 65 -12.44 14.85 -0.32
N GLU A 66 -13.77 14.86 -0.31
CA GLU A 66 -14.58 15.42 0.76
C GLU A 66 -15.29 14.28 1.47
N LEU A 67 -15.11 14.20 2.79
CA LEU A 67 -15.81 13.24 3.64
C LEU A 67 -16.83 14.00 4.47
N ILE A 68 -18.05 13.49 4.51
CA ILE A 68 -19.16 14.12 5.23
C ILE A 68 -19.55 13.20 6.40
N ASN A 69 -19.65 13.77 7.60
CA ASN A 69 -20.17 13.11 8.78
C ASN A 69 -21.68 12.84 8.63
N THR A 70 -22.23 11.98 9.47
CA THR A 70 -23.68 11.70 9.48
C THR A 70 -24.56 12.92 9.77
N ASP A 71 -24.00 13.97 10.38
CA ASP A 71 -24.66 15.24 10.66
C ASP A 71 -24.56 16.27 9.51
N GLY A 72 -23.95 15.90 8.36
CA GLY A 72 -23.76 16.78 7.21
C GLY A 72 -22.51 17.68 7.30
N THR A 73 -21.73 17.60 8.37
CA THR A 73 -20.49 18.39 8.51
C THR A 73 -19.30 17.73 7.81
N LEU A 74 -18.30 18.50 7.39
CA LEU A 74 -17.07 17.94 6.84
C LEU A 74 -16.29 17.17 7.91
N LYS A 75 -15.99 15.90 7.62
CA LYS A 75 -15.16 15.05 8.45
C LYS A 75 -13.71 15.54 8.41
N LYS A 76 -13.23 16.03 9.55
CA LYS A 76 -11.90 16.64 9.69
C LYS A 76 -10.73 15.65 9.59
N PHE A 77 -10.95 14.38 9.92
CA PHE A 77 -9.88 13.38 10.00
C PHE A 77 -10.29 12.06 9.35
N ARG A 78 -9.35 11.46 8.63
CA ARG A 78 -9.46 10.11 8.07
C ARG A 78 -8.82 9.10 9.00
N ARG A 79 -9.35 7.87 9.01
CA ARG A 79 -8.65 6.73 9.59
C ARG A 79 -7.42 6.44 8.74
N VAL A 80 -6.29 6.29 9.41
CA VAL A 80 -4.98 5.94 8.83
C VAL A 80 -4.39 4.80 9.65
N GLY A 81 -3.31 4.17 9.19
CA GLY A 81 -2.69 3.13 10.00
C GLY A 81 -3.55 1.87 10.09
N THR A 82 -3.43 1.18 11.23
CA THR A 82 -4.30 0.04 11.59
C THR A 82 -5.78 0.38 11.56
N LYS A 83 -6.18 1.61 11.91
CA LYS A 83 -7.59 2.03 11.92
C LYS A 83 -8.22 1.99 10.52
N LEU A 84 -7.44 2.25 9.47
CA LEU A 84 -7.92 2.13 8.08
C LEU A 84 -8.14 0.66 7.71
N ILE A 85 -7.23 -0.22 8.13
CA ILE A 85 -7.32 -1.64 7.84
C ILE A 85 -8.53 -2.25 8.56
N ASP A 86 -8.74 -1.89 9.82
CA ASP A 86 -9.88 -2.35 10.60
C ASP A 86 -11.21 -1.92 9.93
N LEU A 87 -11.26 -0.68 9.40
CA LEU A 87 -12.40 -0.22 8.59
C LEU A 87 -12.59 -1.06 7.32
N ALA A 88 -11.52 -1.29 6.56
CA ALA A 88 -11.60 -2.07 5.33
C ALA A 88 -12.05 -3.51 5.58
N ILE A 89 -11.61 -4.13 6.67
CA ILE A 89 -12.09 -5.45 7.12
C ILE A 89 -13.59 -5.41 7.44
N GLU A 90 -14.02 -4.43 8.23
CA GLU A 90 -15.42 -4.30 8.67
C GLU A 90 -16.39 -4.14 7.49
N GLU A 91 -16.08 -3.24 6.56
CA GLU A 91 -16.96 -2.89 5.43
C GLU A 91 -16.95 -3.95 4.31
N ASN A 92 -15.92 -4.80 4.23
CA ASN A 92 -15.78 -5.79 3.15
C ASN A 92 -15.94 -7.25 3.58
N LYS A 93 -16.23 -7.53 4.87
CA LYS A 93 -16.31 -8.90 5.42
C LYS A 93 -17.27 -9.82 4.64
N ASP A 94 -18.41 -9.28 4.21
CA ASP A 94 -19.46 -10.05 3.54
C ASP A 94 -19.30 -10.04 2.02
N SER A 95 -18.81 -8.93 1.45
CA SER A 95 -18.74 -8.70 0.01
C SER A 95 -17.44 -9.19 -0.64
N LYS A 96 -16.31 -9.11 0.07
CA LYS A 96 -14.97 -9.49 -0.44
C LYS A 96 -14.20 -10.35 0.58
N PRO A 97 -14.66 -11.56 0.93
CA PRO A 97 -14.01 -12.39 1.97
C PRO A 97 -12.54 -12.73 1.66
N LYS A 98 -12.19 -12.89 0.38
CA LYS A 98 -10.79 -13.14 -0.04
C LYS A 98 -9.87 -11.93 0.15
N TYR A 99 -10.40 -10.71 0.01
CA TYR A 99 -9.65 -9.48 0.30
C TYR A 99 -9.41 -9.35 1.80
N VAL A 100 -10.48 -9.55 2.58
CA VAL A 100 -10.42 -9.48 4.04
C VAL A 100 -9.45 -10.50 4.64
N ALA A 101 -9.32 -11.68 4.04
CA ALA A 101 -8.34 -12.68 4.47
C ALA A 101 -6.86 -12.24 4.30
N ILE A 102 -6.56 -11.30 3.38
CA ILE A 102 -5.20 -10.81 3.12
C ILE A 102 -4.84 -9.65 4.06
N LEU A 103 -5.82 -8.82 4.43
CA LEU A 103 -5.62 -7.60 5.21
C LEU A 103 -4.89 -7.79 6.57
N PRO A 104 -5.05 -8.90 7.32
CA PRO A 104 -4.26 -9.15 8.53
C PRO A 104 -2.75 -9.22 8.29
N GLU A 105 -2.31 -9.81 7.17
CA GLU A 105 -0.88 -9.86 6.81
C GLU A 105 -0.36 -8.45 6.51
N ILE A 106 -1.17 -7.67 5.79
CA ILE A 106 -0.87 -6.28 5.42
C ILE A 106 -0.85 -5.37 6.65
N LYS A 107 -1.65 -5.69 7.67
CA LYS A 107 -1.69 -4.94 8.94
C LYS A 107 -0.33 -4.86 9.61
N SER A 108 0.55 -5.85 9.41
CA SER A 108 1.92 -5.85 9.94
C SER A 108 2.70 -4.61 9.53
N TYR A 109 2.48 -4.11 8.31
CA TYR A 109 3.06 -2.86 7.86
C TYR A 109 2.58 -1.67 8.70
N PHE A 110 1.44 -1.70 9.37
CA PHE A 110 0.88 -0.52 10.03
C PHE A 110 0.94 -0.60 11.55
N ILE A 111 1.58 -1.63 12.12
CA ILE A 111 1.71 -1.81 13.58
C ILE A 111 2.72 -0.79 14.13
N GLN A 112 2.49 -0.24 15.32
CA GLN A 112 3.50 0.59 15.97
C GLN A 112 4.81 -0.18 16.14
N SER A 113 5.92 0.46 15.81
CA SER A 113 7.22 -0.17 15.86
C SER A 113 7.79 -0.17 17.28
N GLU A 114 8.27 -1.33 17.74
CA GLU A 114 8.89 -1.54 19.05
C GLU A 114 10.39 -1.18 19.01
N PRO A 115 11.01 -0.70 20.11
CA PRO A 115 12.42 -0.29 20.15
C PRO A 115 13.44 -1.35 19.68
N THR A 116 13.04 -2.62 19.63
CA THR A 116 13.86 -3.76 19.19
C THR A 116 13.58 -4.21 17.75
N ASN A 117 12.70 -3.53 17.01
CA ASN A 117 12.30 -3.95 15.67
C ASN A 117 13.41 -3.68 14.64
N ILE A 118 13.62 -4.68 13.77
CA ILE A 118 14.49 -4.64 12.59
C ILE A 118 13.57 -4.95 11.39
N GLY A 119 13.47 -4.05 10.40
CA GLY A 119 12.74 -4.32 9.14
C GLY A 119 11.34 -3.72 8.97
N ASP A 120 10.61 -4.28 8.01
CA ASP A 120 9.50 -3.71 7.22
C ASP A 120 8.25 -3.29 8.04
N ASN A 121 8.03 -1.98 8.14
CA ASN A 121 6.90 -1.37 8.82
C ASN A 121 6.63 0.00 8.16
N ARG A 122 5.41 0.34 7.76
CA ARG A 122 4.96 1.67 7.29
C ARG A 122 5.20 2.77 8.34
N HIS A 123 5.21 2.47 9.64
CA HIS A 123 5.69 3.43 10.64
C HIS A 123 7.19 3.75 10.51
N SER A 124 7.95 2.94 9.77
CA SER A 124 9.31 3.28 9.32
C SER A 124 9.35 4.36 8.24
N VAL A 125 8.23 4.63 7.57
CA VAL A 125 8.09 5.70 6.55
C VAL A 125 7.57 7.00 7.16
N ALA A 126 7.16 7.00 8.43
CA ALA A 126 7.13 8.23 9.20
C ALA A 126 8.58 8.70 9.32
N HIS A 127 8.97 9.72 8.56
CA HIS A 127 10.31 10.31 8.60
C HIS A 127 10.81 10.39 10.05
N GLY A 128 11.81 9.56 10.38
CA GLY A 128 12.49 9.59 11.67
C GLY A 128 12.44 8.33 12.55
N TYR A 129 11.70 7.27 12.20
CA TYR A 129 11.72 6.04 13.02
C TYR A 129 12.79 5.03 12.58
N MET A 130 12.71 4.49 11.36
CA MET A 130 13.79 3.66 10.80
C MET A 130 14.31 4.33 9.54
N HIS A 131 15.59 4.69 9.56
CA HIS A 131 16.23 5.38 8.45
C HIS A 131 16.07 4.55 7.16
N PRO A 132 15.75 5.16 6.00
CA PRO A 132 15.64 4.45 4.71
C PRO A 132 16.87 3.61 4.30
N ARG A 133 17.99 3.78 5.02
CA ARG A 133 19.22 2.99 4.88
C ARG A 133 19.06 1.55 5.40
N PHE A 134 18.10 1.31 6.28
CA PHE A 134 17.78 0.00 6.84
C PHE A 134 16.64 -0.71 6.09
N TRP A 135 16.13 -0.11 5.00
CA TRP A 135 15.32 -0.83 4.05
C TRP A 135 16.24 -1.66 3.15
N ASP A 136 15.77 -2.85 2.78
CA ASP A 136 16.46 -3.70 1.82
C ASP A 136 15.58 -3.92 0.60
N GLN A 137 16.22 -4.45 -0.44
CA GLN A 137 15.57 -4.73 -1.71
C GLN A 137 14.45 -5.77 -1.57
N GLU A 138 14.66 -6.79 -0.72
CA GLU A 138 13.70 -7.88 -0.52
C GLU A 138 12.38 -7.38 0.10
N SER A 139 12.48 -6.47 1.07
CA SER A 139 11.36 -5.78 1.70
C SER A 139 10.55 -4.97 0.69
N PHE A 140 11.23 -4.20 -0.17
CA PHE A 140 10.56 -3.46 -1.24
C PHE A 140 9.87 -4.38 -2.25
N GLU A 141 10.55 -5.42 -2.73
CA GLU A 141 9.95 -6.39 -3.65
C GLU A 141 8.74 -7.11 -3.02
N LYS A 142 8.83 -7.48 -1.74
CA LYS A 142 7.71 -8.04 -0.98
C LYS A 142 6.52 -7.07 -0.95
N LEU A 143 6.76 -5.79 -0.68
CA LEU A 143 5.72 -4.76 -0.72
C LEU A 143 5.06 -4.69 -2.11
N ILE A 144 5.83 -4.74 -3.21
CA ILE A 144 5.27 -4.79 -4.56
C ILE A 144 4.39 -6.03 -4.75
N PHE A 145 4.85 -7.21 -4.33
CA PHE A 145 4.05 -8.43 -4.42
C PHE A 145 2.75 -8.36 -3.62
N ASP A 146 2.79 -7.76 -2.43
CA ASP A 146 1.61 -7.62 -1.57
C ASP A 146 0.63 -6.58 -2.13
N ILE A 147 1.10 -5.48 -2.72
CA ILE A 147 0.26 -4.53 -3.46
C ILE A 147 -0.39 -5.23 -4.66
N ALA A 148 0.36 -6.02 -5.43
CA ALA A 148 -0.17 -6.77 -6.57
C ALA A 148 -1.31 -7.73 -6.13
N LYS A 149 -1.14 -8.47 -5.03
CA LYS A 149 -2.20 -9.35 -4.49
C LYS A 149 -3.50 -8.61 -4.16
N LEU A 150 -3.39 -7.38 -3.67
CA LEU A 150 -4.53 -6.55 -3.30
C LEU A 150 -5.17 -5.82 -4.48
N SER A 151 -4.40 -5.55 -5.55
CA SER A 151 -4.77 -4.62 -6.62
C SER A 151 -6.11 -4.97 -7.29
N LYS A 152 -6.40 -6.25 -7.50
CA LYS A 152 -7.69 -6.73 -8.05
C LYS A 152 -8.94 -6.39 -7.22
N TYR A 153 -8.77 -5.94 -5.98
CA TYR A 153 -9.88 -5.56 -5.09
C TYR A 153 -10.09 -4.05 -5.01
N ALA A 154 -9.27 -3.26 -5.73
CA ALA A 154 -9.36 -1.82 -5.79
C ALA A 154 -10.79 -1.34 -6.01
N GLY A 155 -11.16 -0.25 -5.35
CA GLY A 155 -12.47 0.41 -5.47
C GLY A 155 -12.38 1.76 -6.17
N PHE A 156 -11.41 1.92 -7.06
CA PHE A 156 -11.25 3.10 -7.90
C PHE A 156 -12.35 3.21 -8.96
#